data_AF-A0A5N9GLG5-F1
#
_entry.id   AF-A0A5N9GLG5-F1
#
_cell.length_a   1.000
_cell.length_b   1.000
_cell.length_c   1.000
_cell.angle_alpha   90.00
_cell.angle_beta   90.00
_cell.angle_gamma   90.00
#
_symmetry.space_group_name_H-M   'P 1'
#
loop_
_entity.id
_entity.type
_entity.pdbx_description
1 polymer ?
#
loop_
_entity_poly.entity_id
_entity_poly.type
_entity_poly.pdbx_seq_one_letter_code
_entity_poly.pdbx_strand_id
1 'polypeptide(L)' 'MKITDIKTYITMPLENLPWLFVEVHTDEGITGLGECSWYGNNTLIEQGIESVKPWLIGQDPANIEEIWQLIYRRHLRIG' A
#
# COMPACT_ATOMS: atom_id res chain seq x y z
N MET A 1 4.56 2.36 17.54
CA MET A 1 4.49 1.49 16.36
C MET A 1 5.00 2.23 15.13
N LYS A 2 5.77 1.57 14.28
CA LYS A 2 6.28 2.11 13.01
C LYS A 2 6.08 1.11 11.89
N ILE A 3 5.74 1.59 10.71
CA ILE A 3 5.70 0.77 9.49
C ILE A 3 7.13 0.35 9.12
N THR A 4 7.35 -0.96 8.96
CA THR A 4 8.66 -1.54 8.62
C THR A 4 8.72 -2.05 7.20
N ASP A 5 7.60 -2.50 6.64
CA ASP A 5 7.52 -3.01 5.28
C ASP A 5 6.09 -2.94 4.75
N ILE A 6 5.95 -2.94 3.43
CA ILE A 6 4.68 -3.03 2.70
C ILE A 6 4.86 -4.05 1.58
N LYS A 7 4.01 -5.07 1.53
CA LYS A 7 4.08 -6.14 0.52
C LYS A 7 2.79 -6.26 -0.26
N THR A 8 2.92 -6.53 -1.54
CA THR A 8 1.80 -6.77 -2.46
C THR A 8 1.70 -8.24 -2.80
N TYR A 9 0.47 -8.73 -2.95
CA TYR A 9 0.19 -10.09 -3.35
C TYR A 9 -0.89 -10.09 -4.42
N ILE A 10 -0.49 -10.41 -5.65
CA ILE A 10 -1.42 -10.64 -6.74
C ILE A 10 -1.88 -12.10 -6.65
N THR A 11 -3.19 -12.28 -6.53
CA THR A 11 -3.83 -13.60 -6.42
C THR A 11 -4.93 -13.71 -7.47
N MET A 12 -5.30 -14.93 -7.86
CA MET A 12 -6.39 -15.15 -8.82
C MET A 12 -7.35 -16.20 -8.25
N PRO A 13 -8.24 -15.79 -7.32
CA PRO A 13 -9.19 -16.72 -6.70
C PRO A 13 -10.30 -17.18 -7.65
N LEU A 14 -10.62 -16.36 -8.66
CA LEU A 14 -11.58 -16.65 -9.73
C LEU A 14 -10.89 -16.48 -11.09
N GLU A 15 -11.24 -17.34 -12.04
CA GLU A 15 -10.68 -17.29 -13.40
C GLU A 15 -10.92 -15.91 -14.03
N ASN A 16 -9.85 -15.32 -14.59
CA ASN A 16 -9.85 -13.98 -15.20
C ASN A 16 -10.23 -12.81 -14.28
N LEU A 17 -10.17 -13.01 -12.95
CA LEU A 17 -10.40 -11.94 -11.98
C LEU A 17 -9.26 -11.90 -10.94
N PRO A 18 -8.11 -11.29 -11.29
CA PRO A 18 -6.98 -11.22 -10.37
C PRO A 18 -7.19 -10.11 -9.34
N TRP A 19 -6.95 -10.42 -8.08
CA TRP A 19 -7.05 -9.50 -6.94
C TRP A 19 -5.64 -9.09 -6.49
N LEU A 20 -5.53 -7.90 -5.93
CA LEU A 20 -4.31 -7.43 -5.27
C LEU A 20 -4.58 -7.14 -3.80
N PHE A 21 -3.86 -7.85 -2.94
CA PHE A 21 -3.82 -7.61 -1.51
C PHE A 21 -2.54 -6.90 -1.11
N VAL A 22 -2.61 -6.15 -0.01
CA VAL A 22 -1.48 -5.43 0.58
C VAL A 22 -1.37 -5.79 2.05
N GLU A 23 -0.16 -6.12 2.49
CA GLU A 23 0.19 -6.24 3.90
C GLU A 23 1.07 -5.06 4.31
N VAL A 24 0.74 -4.44 5.45
CA VAL A 24 1.55 -3.39 6.09
C VAL A 24 2.09 -3.97 7.39
N HIS A 25 3.41 -4.16 7.47
CA HIS A 25 4.07 -4.73 8.64
C HIS A 25 4.60 -3.62 9.56
N THR A 26 4.61 -3.89 10.86
CA THR A 26 5.12 -2.96 11.87
C THR A 26 6.25 -3.54 12.71
N ASP A 27 6.98 -2.66 13.42
CA ASP A 27 8.04 -3.04 14.36
C ASP A 27 7.54 -3.74 15.63
N GLU A 28 6.23 -3.68 15.91
CA GLU A 28 5.57 -4.36 17.02
C GLU A 28 5.01 -5.74 16.62
N GLY A 29 5.27 -6.19 15.38
CA GLY A 29 4.80 -7.49 14.87
C GLY A 29 3.33 -7.52 14.46
N ILE A 30 2.67 -6.36 14.38
CA ILE A 30 1.30 -6.22 13.91
C ILE A 30 1.31 -6.10 12.38
N THR A 31 0.35 -6.74 11.71
CA THR A 31 0.18 -6.64 10.25
C THR A 31 -1.23 -6.16 9.92
N GLY A 32 -1.33 -5.08 9.14
CA GLY A 32 -2.58 -4.61 8.57
C GLY A 32 -2.80 -5.19 7.16
N LEU A 33 -4.02 -5.61 6.85
CA LEU A 33 -4.41 -6.14 5.55
C LEU A 33 -5.28 -5.13 4.79
N GLY A 34 -4.98 -4.91 3.51
CA GLY A 34 -5.75 -4.08 2.59
C GLY A 34 -5.98 -4.76 1.23
N GLU A 35 -6.94 -4.23 0.47
CA GLU A 35 -7.27 -4.68 -0.89
C GLU A 35 -7.24 -3.47 -1.84
N CYS A 36 -6.86 -3.71 -3.09
CA CYS A 36 -6.89 -2.69 -4.14
C CYS A 36 -7.87 -3.08 -5.25
N SER A 37 -8.95 -2.31 -5.36
CA SER A 37 -10.04 -2.57 -6.30
C SER A 37 -9.74 -2.04 -7.71
N TRP A 38 -8.75 -2.62 -8.42
CA TRP A 38 -8.58 -2.41 -9.87
C TRP A 38 -7.99 -3.64 -10.56
N TYR A 39 -8.80 -4.71 -10.57
CA TYR A 39 -8.43 -6.06 -11.00
C TYR A 39 -7.76 -6.15 -12.38
N GLY A 40 -8.05 -5.25 -13.32
CA GLY A 40 -7.42 -5.26 -14.65
C GLY A 40 -5.98 -4.74 -14.72
N ASN A 41 -5.48 -4.06 -13.68
CA ASN A 41 -4.21 -3.34 -13.72
C ASN A 41 -3.39 -3.52 -12.44
N ASN A 42 -3.43 -4.69 -11.83
CA ASN A 42 -2.71 -4.99 -10.59
C ASN A 42 -1.20 -4.66 -10.64
N THR A 43 -0.54 -4.88 -11.79
CA THR A 43 0.88 -4.49 -11.98
C THR A 43 1.11 -2.99 -11.83
N LEU A 44 0.19 -2.15 -12.33
CA LEU A 44 0.30 -0.70 -12.22
C LEU A 44 0.04 -0.25 -10.77
N ILE A 45 -0.90 -0.89 -10.08
CA ILE A 45 -1.14 -0.64 -8.66
C ILE A 45 0.09 -1.02 -7.84
N GLU A 46 0.70 -2.19 -8.10
CA GLU A 46 1.92 -2.64 -7.42
C GLU A 46 3.05 -1.63 -7.58
N GLN A 47 3.29 -1.13 -8.80
CA GLN A 47 4.25 -0.05 -9.04
C GLN A 47 3.90 1.24 -8.28
N GLY A 48 2.61 1.58 -8.21
CA GLY A 48 2.13 2.69 -7.40
C GLY A 48 2.47 2.51 -5.92
N ILE A 49 2.25 1.31 -5.37
CA ILE A 49 2.57 0.98 -3.97
C ILE A 49 4.07 1.07 -3.72
N GLU A 50 4.90 0.49 -4.59
CA GLU A 50 6.36 0.59 -4.48
C GLU A 50 6.85 2.04 -4.55
N SER A 51 6.18 2.91 -5.32
CA SER A 51 6.55 4.34 -5.39
C SER A 51 6.23 5.13 -4.12
N VAL A 52 5.17 4.76 -3.39
CA VAL A 52 4.77 5.45 -2.14
C VAL A 52 5.41 4.84 -0.89
N LYS A 53 5.79 3.56 -0.94
CA LYS A 53 6.37 2.81 0.17
C LYS A 53 7.50 3.55 0.89
N PRO A 54 8.49 4.17 0.20
CA PRO A 54 9.57 4.91 0.87
C PRO A 54 9.10 6.07 1.75
N TRP A 55 7.91 6.63 1.50
CA TRP A 55 7.35 7.72 2.32
C TRP A 55 6.66 7.20 3.58
N LEU A 56 6.26 5.92 3.56
CA LEU A 56 5.49 5.28 4.62
C LEU A 56 6.37 4.53 5.62
N ILE A 57 7.54 4.03 5.20
CA ILE A 57 8.49 3.39 6.11
C ILE A 57 8.88 4.35 7.25
N GLY A 58 8.76 3.89 8.48
CA GLY A 58 9.06 4.64 9.70
C GLY A 58 7.93 5.54 10.21
N GLN A 59 6.83 5.71 9.46
CA GLN A 59 5.64 6.43 9.93
C GLN A 59 4.91 5.65 11.01
N ASP A 60 4.23 6.36 11.91
CA ASP A 60 3.30 5.73 12.86
C ASP A 60 1.99 5.38 12.11
N PRO A 61 1.63 4.09 11.99
CA PRO A 61 0.42 3.67 11.28
C PRO A 61 -0.88 4.17 11.93
N ALA A 62 -0.86 4.64 13.18
CA ALA A 62 -2.02 5.25 13.83
C ALA A 62 -2.37 6.64 13.26
N ASN A 63 -1.42 7.31 12.58
CA ASN A 63 -1.63 8.62 11.96
C ASN A 63 -2.27 8.50 10.57
N ILE A 64 -3.42 7.83 10.48
CA ILE A 64 -4.09 7.44 9.22
C ILE A 64 -4.30 8.66 8.29
N GLU A 65 -4.84 9.75 8.82
CA GLU A 65 -5.12 10.96 8.03
C GLU A 65 -3.85 11.66 7.54
N GLU A 66 -2.79 11.67 8.37
CA GLU A 66 -1.50 12.25 7.97
C GLU A 66 -0.86 11.44 6.84
N ILE A 67 -0.88 10.10 6.96
CA ILE A 67 -0.42 9.18 5.93
C ILE A 67 -1.22 9.38 4.63
N TRP A 68 -2.54 9.49 4.72
CA TRP A 68 -3.39 9.74 3.56
C TRP A 68 -3.03 11.07 2.88
N GLN A 69 -2.90 12.15 3.64
CA GLN A 69 -2.53 13.47 3.11
C GLN A 69 -1.10 13.47 2.54
N LEU A 70 -0.16 12.75 3.15
CA LEU A 70 1.20 12.58 2.66
C LEU A 70 1.21 11.95 1.27
N ILE A 71 0.52 10.81 1.11
CA ILE A 71 0.40 10.13 -0.19
C ILE A 71 -0.28 11.06 -1.19
N TYR A 72 -1.46 11.56 -0.87
CA TYR A 72 -2.29 12.35 -1.79
C TYR A 72 -1.59 13.63 -2.24
N ARG A 73 -1.03 14.43 -1.33
CA ARG A 73 -0.42 15.72 -1.66
C ARG A 73 0.92 15.58 -2.35
N ARG A 74 1.71 14.55 -2.00
CA ARG A 74 3.02 14.35 -2.59
C ARG A 74 2.91 13.81 -4.02
N HIS A 75 1.90 13.00 -4.30
CA HIS A 75 1.57 12.58 -5.66
C HIS A 75 1.05 13.73 -6.54
N LEU A 76 0.46 14.78 -5.94
CA LEU A 76 0.00 15.98 -6.67
C LEU A 76 1.11 17.01 -6.92
N ARG A 77 2.29 16.88 -6.29
CA ARG A 77 3.44 17.78 -6.48
C ARG A 77 4.36 17.33 -7.61
N ILE A 78 3.79 16.84 -8.70
CA ILE A 78 4.52 16.65 -9.96
C ILE A 78 4.67 18.06 -10.58
N GLY A 79 5.68 18.79 -10.13
CA GLY A 79 6.05 20.14 -10.55
C GLY A 79 7.47 20.44 -10.12
#